data_AF-X0ZJC9-F1
#
_entry.id   AF-X0ZJC9-F1
#
_cell.length_a   1.000
_cell.length_b   1.000
_cell.length_c   1.000
_cell.angle_alpha   90.00
_cell.angle_beta   90.00
_cell.angle_gamma   90.00
#
_symmetry.space_group_name_H-M   'P 1'
#
loop_
_entity.id
_entity.type
_entity.pdbx_description
1 polymer ?
#
loop_
_entity_poly.entity_id
_entity_poly.type
_entity_poly.pdbx_seq_one_letter_code
_entity_poly.pdbx_strand_id
1 'polypeptide(L)'
;MAIFVIGALSVVGIPPLCGFFSKWYLILGAFEAGKWVFVAVLLVSSLLNAILFFRVIENIYLEPREPSYAPDGGGPEAISIDEAPLSMLIPMFVIGAGIILLGVFSGKIIDVVIQHTIPPTI
;
A
#
# COMPACT_ATOMS: atom_id res chain seq x y z
N MET A 1 7.09 1.05 12.96
CA MET A 1 5.68 0.75 12.61
C MET A 1 5.04 1.77 11.66
N ALA A 2 5.30 3.08 11.80
CA ALA A 2 4.74 4.10 10.89
C ALA A 2 4.97 3.80 9.39
N ILE A 3 6.15 3.30 9.01
CA ILE A 3 6.46 2.98 7.60
C ILE A 3 5.63 1.80 7.07
N PHE A 4 5.28 0.84 7.93
CA PHE A 4 4.39 -0.27 7.57
C PHE A 4 2.97 0.26 7.30
N VAL A 5 2.48 1.16 8.15
CA VAL A 5 1.19 1.83 7.94
C VAL A 5 1.20 2.63 6.64
N ILE A 6 2.26 3.39 6.36
CA ILE A 6 2.41 4.13 5.10
C ILE A 6 2.37 3.17 3.89
N GLY A 7 3.06 2.02 3.97
CA GLY A 7 3.01 0.98 2.95
C GLY A 7 1.61 0.39 2.77
N ALA A 8 0.94 0.04 3.87
CA ALA A 8 -0.43 -0.48 3.86
C ALA A 8 -1.41 0.53 3.23
N LEU A 9 -1.34 1.81 3.61
CA LEU A 9 -2.17 2.86 3.04
C LEU A 9 -1.91 3.06 1.54
N SER A 10 -0.67 2.83 1.08
CA SER A 10 -0.32 2.89 -0.34
C SER A 10 -0.98 1.76 -1.12
N VAL A 11 -0.98 0.54 -0.58
CA VAL A 11 -1.65 -0.61 -1.20
C VAL A 11 -3.17 -0.43 -1.22
N VAL A 12 -3.75 0.18 -0.19
CA VAL A 12 -5.17 0.57 -0.17
C VAL A 12 -5.47 1.53 -1.32
N GLY A 13 -4.56 2.47 -1.57
CA GLY A 13 -4.69 3.45 -2.65
C GLY A 13 -5.38 4.72 -2.17
N ILE A 14 -4.83 5.34 -1.11
CA ILE A 14 -5.24 6.70 -0.72
C ILE A 14 -4.67 7.70 -1.74
N PRO A 15 -5.42 8.72 -2.21
CA PRO A 15 -5.03 9.60 -3.32
C PRO A 15 -3.59 10.18 -3.32
N PRO A 16 -3.00 10.58 -2.19
CA PRO A 16 -1.57 10.95 -2.10
C PRO A 16 -0.54 9.83 -2.37
N LEU A 17 -0.94 8.57 -2.48
CA LEU A 17 -0.04 7.42 -2.53
C LEU A 17 -0.04 6.74 -3.91
N CYS A 18 1.13 6.21 -4.29
CA CYS A 18 1.36 5.63 -5.61
C CYS A 18 0.36 4.53 -6.03
N GLY A 19 -0.16 3.74 -5.08
CA GLY A 19 -1.08 2.64 -5.38
C GLY A 19 -2.49 3.09 -5.83
N PHE A 20 -2.90 4.34 -5.55
CA PHE A 20 -4.16 4.88 -6.08
C PHE A 20 -4.08 5.07 -7.59
N PHE A 21 -3.02 5.72 -8.08
CA PHE A 21 -2.84 6.01 -9.49
C PHE A 21 -2.82 4.75 -10.35
N SER A 22 -2.11 3.70 -9.92
CA SER A 22 -2.07 2.43 -10.65
C SER A 22 -3.46 1.83 -10.91
N LYS A 23 -4.33 1.81 -9.89
CA LYS A 23 -5.71 1.30 -10.02
C LYS A 23 -6.60 2.26 -10.81
N TRP A 24 -6.44 3.56 -10.60
CA TRP A 24 -7.21 4.59 -11.30
C TRP A 24 -6.99 4.53 -12.81
N TYR A 25 -5.75 4.34 -13.26
CA TYR A 25 -5.43 4.17 -14.68
C TYR A 25 -6.01 2.89 -15.27
N LEU A 26 -6.00 1.78 -14.53
CA LEU A 26 -6.64 0.55 -14.98
C LEU A 26 -8.15 0.71 -15.14
N ILE A 27 -8.79 1.46 -14.25
CA ILE A 27 -10.22 1.79 -14.35
C ILE A 27 -10.48 2.69 -15.57
N LEU A 28 -9.69 3.74 -15.77
CA LEU A 28 -9.82 4.65 -16.90
C LEU A 28 -9.63 3.91 -18.24
N GLY A 29 -8.60 3.07 -18.36
CA GLY A 29 -8.36 2.28 -19.56
C GLY A 29 -9.43 1.20 -19.80
N ALA A 30 -9.98 0.59 -18.75
CA ALA A 30 -11.10 -0.34 -18.88
C ALA A 30 -12.40 0.36 -19.30
N PHE A 31 -12.59 1.61 -18.86
CA PHE A 31 -13.70 2.47 -19.25
C PHE A 31 -13.60 2.88 -20.72
N GLU A 32 -12.43 3.33 -21.18
CA GLU A 32 -12.16 3.64 -22.60
C GLU A 32 -12.31 2.42 -23.50
N ALA A 33 -11.91 1.24 -23.04
CA ALA A 33 -12.11 -0.03 -23.76
C ALA A 33 -13.57 -0.54 -23.75
N GLY A 34 -14.50 0.18 -23.11
CA GLY A 34 -15.92 -0.18 -23.03
C GLY A 34 -16.21 -1.44 -22.20
N LYS A 35 -15.24 -1.93 -21.41
CA LYS A 35 -15.38 -3.18 -20.64
C LYS A 35 -15.77 -2.92 -19.19
N TRP A 36 -17.03 -2.61 -18.99
CA TRP A 36 -17.65 -2.29 -17.69
C TRP A 36 -17.48 -3.36 -16.61
N VAL A 37 -17.37 -4.64 -16.98
CA VAL A 37 -17.15 -5.74 -16.03
C VAL A 37 -15.83 -5.58 -15.29
N PHE A 38 -14.76 -5.17 -15.98
CA PHE A 38 -13.45 -4.98 -15.35
C PHE A 38 -13.46 -3.77 -14.41
N VAL A 39 -14.17 -2.70 -14.78
CA VAL A 39 -14.35 -1.53 -13.92
C VAL A 39 -15.03 -1.94 -12.61
N ALA A 40 -16.13 -2.69 -12.67
CA ALA A 40 -16.83 -3.17 -11.49
C ALA A 40 -15.94 -4.06 -10.60
N VAL A 41 -15.24 -5.03 -11.19
CA VAL A 41 -14.33 -5.92 -10.44
C VAL A 41 -13.18 -5.15 -9.80
N LEU A 42 -12.59 -4.17 -10.49
CA LEU A 42 -11.52 -3.33 -9.95
C LEU A 42 -11.99 -2.47 -8.79
N LEU A 43 -13.19 -1.88 -8.89
CA LEU A 43 -13.80 -1.10 -7.82
C LEU A 43 -14.07 -1.96 -6.58
N VAL A 44 -14.68 -3.14 -6.77
CA VAL A 44 -14.95 -4.08 -5.67
C VAL A 44 -13.66 -4.57 -5.04
N SER A 45 -12.65 -4.93 -5.83
CA SER A 45 -11.33 -5.35 -5.34
C SER A 45 -10.67 -4.23 -4.52
N SER A 46 -10.73 -2.99 -5.00
CA SER A 46 -10.18 -1.84 -4.27
C SER A 46 -10.89 -1.61 -2.93
N LEU A 47 -12.23 -1.73 -2.90
CA LEU A 47 -13.02 -1.59 -1.68
C LEU A 47 -12.71 -2.69 -0.67
N LEU A 48 -12.66 -3.95 -1.12
CA LEU A 48 -12.28 -5.09 -0.27
C LEU A 48 -10.89 -4.90 0.32
N ASN A 49 -9.94 -4.44 -0.50
CA ASN A 49 -8.57 -4.18 -0.07
C ASN A 49 -8.52 -3.09 1.02
N ALA A 50 -9.30 -2.01 0.88
CA ALA A 50 -9.43 -0.97 1.90
C ALA A 50 -9.95 -1.51 3.24
N ILE A 51 -11.00 -2.33 3.20
CA ILE A 51 -11.60 -2.93 4.41
C ILE A 51 -10.61 -3.87 5.10
N LEU A 52 -9.92 -4.71 4.34
CA LEU A 52 -8.95 -5.67 4.88
C LEU A 52 -7.79 -4.96 5.58
N PHE A 53 -7.17 -3.97 4.93
CA PHE A 53 -6.05 -3.24 5.53
C PHE A 53 -6.48 -2.37 6.70
N PHE A 54 -7.69 -1.81 6.68
CA PHE A 54 -8.24 -1.09 7.84
C PHE A 54 -8.31 -2.00 9.07
N ARG A 55 -8.85 -3.23 8.91
CA ARG A 55 -8.86 -4.24 9.98
C ARG A 55 -7.47 -4.63 10.46
N VAL A 56 -6.50 -4.76 9.54
CA VAL A 56 -5.11 -5.07 9.90
C VAL A 56 -4.48 -3.95 10.75
N ILE A 57 -4.69 -2.69 10.36
CA ILE A 57 -4.19 -1.54 11.14
C ILE A 57 -4.86 -1.48 12.51
N GLU A 58 -6.17 -1.73 12.57
CA GLU A 58 -6.92 -1.82 13.82
C GLU A 58 -6.34 -2.90 14.75
N ASN A 59 -6.17 -4.14 14.28
CA ASN A 59 -5.60 -5.22 15.10
C ASN A 59 -4.18 -4.89 15.59
N ILE A 60 -3.36 -4.24 14.76
CA ILE A 60 -1.96 -3.91 15.15
C ILE A 60 -1.91 -2.84 16.26
N TYR A 61 -2.86 -1.90 16.29
CA TYR A 61 -2.83 -0.75 17.21
C TYR A 61 -3.78 -0.86 18.40
N LEU A 62 -4.92 -1.56 18.25
CA LEU A 62 -6.00 -1.61 19.24
C LEU A 62 -6.08 -2.94 19.99
N GLU A 63 -5.49 -4.02 19.46
CA GLU A 63 -5.52 -5.31 20.13
C GLU A 63 -4.46 -5.35 21.25
N PRO A 64 -4.87 -5.58 22.52
CA PRO A 64 -3.93 -5.77 23.61
C PRO A 64 -3.04 -6.97 23.25
N ARG A 65 -1.74 -6.72 23.15
CA ARG A 65 -0.77 -7.76 22.82
C ARG A 65 -0.72 -8.76 23.98
N GLU A 66 -1.47 -9.84 23.88
CA GLU A 66 -1.38 -10.93 24.85
C GLU A 66 0.06 -11.45 24.85
N PRO A 67 0.69 -11.60 26.03
CA PRO A 67 2.04 -12.12 26.11
C PRO A 67 2.06 -13.52 25.49
N SER A 68 2.77 -13.64 24.37
CA SER A 68 2.92 -14.90 23.67
C SER A 68 3.70 -15.86 24.56
N TYR A 69 3.00 -16.79 25.21
CA TYR A 69 3.63 -17.88 25.96
C TYR A 69 4.30 -18.80 24.93
N ALA A 70 5.64 -18.80 24.91
CA ALA A 70 6.38 -19.77 24.09
C ALA A 70 6.01 -21.19 24.55
N PRO A 71 5.89 -22.19 23.63
CA PRO A 71 5.52 -23.55 24.01
C PRO A 71 6.61 -24.27 24.83
N ASP A 72 7.76 -23.63 25.04
CA ASP A 72 8.98 -24.27 25.50
C ASP A 72 9.37 -23.76 26.90
N GLY A 73 8.59 -24.12 27.92
CA GLY A 73 9.04 -24.35 29.30
C GLY A 73 9.86 -23.30 30.07
N GLY A 74 9.95 -22.04 29.64
CA GLY A 74 10.89 -21.05 30.20
C GLY A 74 10.25 -19.76 30.66
N GLY A 75 9.40 -19.79 31.71
CA GLY A 75 8.93 -18.58 32.42
C GLY A 75 8.24 -17.49 31.57
N PRO A 76 7.77 -16.40 32.19
CA PRO A 76 7.29 -15.24 31.45
C PRO A 76 8.51 -14.41 31.02
N GLU A 77 9.25 -14.86 30.00
CA GLU A 77 10.16 -13.96 29.30
C GLU A 77 9.31 -12.97 28.53
N ALA A 78 9.18 -11.77 29.09
CA ALA A 78 8.72 -10.61 28.34
C ALA A 78 9.61 -10.52 27.10
N ILE A 79 9.06 -10.90 25.93
CA ILE A 79 9.71 -10.73 24.64
C ILE A 79 10.08 -9.25 24.55
N SER A 80 11.34 -8.93 24.82
CA SER A 80 11.87 -7.59 24.63
C SER A 80 11.76 -7.32 23.15
N ILE A 81 10.81 -6.46 22.77
CA ILE A 81 10.70 -5.96 21.41
C ILE A 81 11.93 -5.08 21.20
N ASP A 82 13.03 -5.72 20.82
CA ASP A 82 14.23 -5.02 20.39
C ASP A 82 13.87 -4.21 19.14
N GLU A 83 14.31 -2.96 19.10
CA GLU A 83 14.15 -2.13 17.91
C GLU A 83 14.78 -2.86 16.71
N ALA A 84 14.09 -2.85 15.57
CA ALA A 84 14.54 -3.56 14.39
C ALA A 84 15.99 -3.13 14.04
N PRO A 85 16.90 -4.09 13.77
CA PRO A 85 18.29 -3.78 13.49
C PRO A 85 18.40 -2.79 12.32
N LEU A 86 19.36 -1.86 12.39
CA LEU A 86 19.55 -0.77 11.43
C LEU A 86 19.61 -1.25 9.96
N SER A 87 20.09 -2.46 9.71
CA SER A 87 20.13 -3.08 8.38
C SER A 87 18.74 -3.35 7.78
N MET A 88 17.71 -3.54 8.60
CA MET A 88 16.31 -3.70 8.17
C MET A 88 15.59 -2.35 8.06
N LEU A 89 16.01 -1.39 8.88
CA LEU A 89 15.40 -0.06 8.98
C LEU A 89 15.69 0.79 7.73
N ILE A 90 16.92 0.69 7.19
CA ILE A 90 17.35 1.41 5.98
C ILE A 90 16.48 1.04 4.75
N PRO A 91 16.35 -0.24 4.34
CA PRO A 91 15.48 -0.62 3.23
C PRO A 91 14.03 -0.18 3.41
N MET A 92 13.51 -0.29 4.64
CA MET A 92 12.14 0.08 4.96
C MET A 92 11.91 1.58 4.70
N PHE A 93 12.84 2.43 5.16
CA PHE A 93 12.78 3.87 4.92
C PHE A 93 12.91 4.23 3.45
N VAL A 94 13.83 3.57 2.72
CA VAL A 94 14.02 3.79 1.28
C VAL A 94 12.75 3.47 0.50
N ILE A 95 12.12 2.33 0.78
CA ILE A 95 10.87 1.94 0.12
C ILE A 95 9.72 2.86 0.53
N GLY A 96 9.58 3.18 1.82
CA GLY A 96 8.55 4.09 2.32
C GLY A 96 8.65 5.49 1.71
N ALA A 97 9.85 6.06 1.68
CA ALA A 97 10.12 7.34 1.02
C ALA A 97 9.88 7.25 -0.49
N GLY A 98 10.28 6.16 -1.14
CA GLY A 98 10.02 5.90 -2.55
C GLY A 98 8.52 5.87 -2.89
N ILE A 99 7.70 5.23 -2.06
CA ILE A 99 6.24 5.18 -2.21
C ILE A 99 5.61 6.58 -2.16
N ILE A 100 6.05 7.41 -1.20
CA ILE A 100 5.55 8.78 -1.05
C ILE A 100 6.03 9.65 -2.21
N LEU A 101 7.32 9.58 -2.56
CA LEU A 101 7.90 10.34 -3.67
C LEU A 101 7.22 9.98 -4.99
N LEU A 102 7.02 8.69 -5.28
CA LEU A 102 6.31 8.24 -6.48
C LEU A 102 4.84 8.65 -6.48
N GLY A 103 4.18 8.66 -5.31
CA GLY A 103 2.81 9.17 -5.19
C GLY A 103 2.71 10.67 -5.51
N VAL A 104 3.59 11.49 -4.92
CA VAL A 104 3.62 12.94 -5.11
C VAL A 104 4.08 13.32 -6.53
N PHE A 105 5.07 12.63 -7.08
CA PHE A 105 5.56 12.84 -8.45
C PHE A 105 4.73 12.13 -9.52
N SER A 106 3.68 11.38 -9.15
CA SER A 106 2.88 10.59 -10.10
C SER A 106 2.37 11.46 -11.26
N GLY A 107 1.88 12.67 -10.98
CA GLY A 107 1.44 13.64 -12.00
C GLY A 107 2.49 13.95 -13.07
N LYS A 108 3.77 14.08 -12.70
CA LYS A 108 4.87 14.33 -13.65
C LYS A 108 5.31 13.07 -14.41
N ILE A 109 5.21 11.90 -13.80
CA ILE A 109 5.48 10.61 -14.47
C ILE A 109 4.45 10.35 -15.57
N ILE A 110 3.20 10.69 -15.31
CA ILE A 110 2.08 10.56 -16.23
C ILE A 110 2.30 11.44 -17.47
N ASP A 111 2.61 12.73 -17.30
CA ASP A 111 2.85 13.65 -18.43
C ASP A 111 4.03 13.20 -19.31
N VAL A 112 5.07 12.61 -18.71
CA VAL A 112 6.27 12.14 -19.43
C VAL A 112 6.04 10.83 -20.19
N VAL A 113 5.23 9.91 -19.65
CA VAL A 113 5.09 8.55 -20.21
C VAL A 113 3.84 8.39 -21.07
N ILE A 114 2.70 8.98 -20.67
CA ILE A 114 1.43 8.77 -21.37
C ILE A 114 1.30 9.70 -22.58
N GLN A 115 1.65 10.99 -22.47
CA GLN A 115 1.59 11.90 -23.64
C GLN A 115 2.61 11.55 -24.73
N HIS A 116 3.69 10.83 -24.40
CA HIS A 116 4.68 10.42 -25.39
C HIS A 116 4.32 9.11 -26.11
N THR A 117 3.35 8.35 -25.60
CA THR A 117 2.98 7.03 -26.15
C THR A 117 1.61 7.05 -26.85
N ILE A 118 0.77 8.07 -26.60
CA ILE A 118 -0.45 8.28 -27.38
C ILE A 118 -0.05 8.93 -28.72
N PRO A 119 -0.15 8.24 -29.87
CA PRO A 119 0.06 8.89 -31.15
C PRO A 119 -0.98 10.00 -31.32
N PRO A 120 -0.63 11.17 -31.90
CA PRO A 120 -1.61 12.20 -32.20
C PRO A 120 -2.71 11.57 -33.04
N THR A 121 -3.94 11.64 -32.53
CA THR A 121 -5.14 11.24 -33.26
C THR A 121 -5.11 11.90 -34.64
N ILE A 122 -5.09 11.06 -35.68
CA ILE A 122 -5.43 11.44 -37.06
C ILE A 122 -6.94 11.75 -37.10
#